data_AF-A0A6B0XUN7-F1
#
_entry.id   AF-A0A6B0XUN7-F1
#
_cell.length_a   1.000
_cell.length_b   1.000
_cell.length_c   1.000
_cell.angle_alpha   90.00
_cell.angle_beta   90.00
_cell.angle_gamma   90.00
#
_symmetry.space_group_name_H-M   'P 1'
#
loop_
_entity.id
_entity.type
_entity.pdbx_description
1 polymer ?
#
loop_
_entity_poly.entity_id
_entity_poly.type
_entity_poly.pdbx_seq_one_letter_code
_entity_poly.pdbx_strand_id
1 'polypeptide(L)'
;MAKYMFRTSYTQSGLKGLIAEGGTGRREALRQTVESAGGTLDGFYYAFGDDDLLLIADLPDATAATALSLNIAAAGALTVSVTVLIDPETVDKAVAQGVSYRLPGA
;
A
#
# COMPACT_ATOMS: atom_id res chain seq x y z
N MET A 1 8.11 12.20 1.91
CA MET A 1 6.76 11.60 1.97
C MET A 1 6.88 10.26 2.66
N ALA A 2 5.85 9.79 3.34
CA ALA A 2 5.88 8.46 3.93
C ALA A 2 5.56 7.42 2.86
N LYS A 3 6.23 6.27 2.92
CA LYS A 3 6.07 5.19 1.94
C LYS A 3 5.10 4.15 2.47
N TYR A 4 4.15 3.74 1.63
CA TYR A 4 3.11 2.79 2.00
C TYR A 4 3.04 1.67 0.97
N MET A 5 2.91 0.44 1.46
CA MET A 5 2.57 -0.72 0.65
C MET A 5 1.10 -1.06 0.83
N PHE A 6 0.39 -1.15 -0.28
CA PHE A 6 -0.97 -1.64 -0.37
C PHE A 6 -0.91 -3.06 -0.94
N ARG A 7 -1.40 -4.01 -0.16
CA ARG A 7 -1.61 -5.40 -0.54
C ARG A 7 -3.10 -5.59 -0.80
N THR A 8 -3.45 -6.09 -1.97
CA THR A 8 -4.85 -6.16 -2.41
C THR A 8 -5.14 -7.45 -3.14
N SER A 9 -6.36 -7.97 -2.96
CA SER A 9 -6.88 -9.12 -3.71
C SER A 9 -8.24 -8.75 -4.29
N TYR A 10 -8.50 -9.16 -5.52
CA TYR A 10 -9.75 -8.87 -6.19
C TYR A 10 -10.89 -9.69 -5.60
N THR A 11 -12.05 -9.05 -5.49
CA THR A 11 -13.31 -9.77 -5.33
C THR A 11 -13.71 -10.40 -6.66
N GLN A 12 -14.69 -11.32 -6.64
CA GLN A 12 -15.18 -11.94 -7.87
C GLN A 12 -15.72 -10.91 -8.89
N SER A 13 -16.39 -9.85 -8.42
CA SER A 13 -16.85 -8.76 -9.29
C SER A 13 -15.68 -7.91 -9.79
N GLY A 14 -14.69 -7.64 -8.94
CA GLY A 14 -13.47 -6.93 -9.31
C GLY A 14 -12.68 -7.64 -10.42
N LEU A 15 -12.56 -8.97 -10.35
CA LEU A 15 -11.91 -9.77 -11.39
C LEU A 15 -12.57 -9.63 -12.76
N LYS A 16 -13.91 -9.53 -12.82
CA LYS A 16 -14.61 -9.29 -14.09
C LYS A 16 -14.20 -7.95 -14.70
N GLY A 17 -14.07 -6.91 -13.87
CA GLY A 17 -13.56 -5.61 -14.29
C GLY A 17 -12.11 -5.68 -14.78
N LEU A 18 -11.25 -6.38 -14.03
CA LEU A 18 -9.85 -6.60 -14.43
C LEU A 18 -9.73 -7.31 -15.78
N ILE A 19 -10.53 -8.36 -16.01
CA ILE A 19 -10.54 -9.10 -17.29
C ILE A 19 -10.97 -8.20 -18.45
N ALA A 20 -11.92 -7.29 -18.22
CA ALA A 20 -12.42 -6.37 -19.25
C ALA A 20 -11.44 -5.23 -19.57
N GLU A 21 -10.80 -4.64 -18.56
CA GLU A 21 -9.94 -3.46 -18.72
C GLU A 21 -8.45 -3.81 -18.92
N GLY A 22 -8.03 -5.00 -18.48
CA GLY A 22 -6.63 -5.41 -18.43
C GLY A 22 -5.82 -4.72 -17.33
N GLY A 23 -4.66 -5.31 -17.00
CA GLY A 23 -3.88 -4.86 -15.85
C GLY A 23 -3.24 -3.48 -16.00
N THR A 24 -2.87 -3.09 -17.22
CA THR A 24 -2.30 -1.76 -17.49
C THR A 24 -3.32 -0.64 -17.34
N GLY A 25 -4.59 -0.89 -17.70
CA GLY A 25 -5.70 0.04 -17.45
C GLY A 25 -5.94 0.24 -15.95
N ARG A 26 -5.91 -0.84 -15.17
CA ARG A 26 -6.03 -0.76 -13.71
C ARG A 26 -4.88 -0.01 -13.04
N ARG A 27 -3.65 -0.21 -13.53
CA ARG A 27 -2.49 0.57 -13.08
C ARG A 27 -2.70 2.06 -13.27
N GLU A 28 -3.18 2.46 -14.44
CA GLU A 28 -3.41 3.87 -14.76
C GLU A 28 -4.52 4.49 -13.89
N ALA A 29 -5.63 3.77 -13.67
CA ALA A 29 -6.69 4.22 -12.78
C ALA A 29 -6.19 4.40 -11.33
N LEU A 30 -5.39 3.46 -10.82
CA LEU A 30 -4.84 3.55 -9.47
C LEU A 30 -3.77 4.64 -9.35
N ARG A 31 -2.95 4.87 -10.39
CA ARG A 31 -2.01 6.00 -10.45
C ARG A 31 -2.74 7.34 -10.28
N GLN A 32 -3.81 7.56 -11.04
CA GLN A 32 -4.61 8.79 -10.94
C GLN A 32 -5.26 8.93 -9.55
N THR A 33 -5.70 7.82 -8.97
CA THR A 33 -6.27 7.82 -7.61
C THR A 33 -5.21 8.24 -6.58
N VAL A 34 -4.01 7.68 -6.65
CA VAL A 34 -2.87 8.06 -5.77
C VAL A 34 -2.51 9.54 -5.93
N GLU A 35 -2.44 10.03 -7.17
CA GLU A 35 -2.13 11.44 -7.47
C GLU A 35 -3.20 12.40 -6.96
N SER A 36 -4.48 12.02 -7.04
CA SER A 36 -5.58 12.82 -6.48
C SER A 36 -5.51 12.95 -4.95
N ALA A 37 -4.84 12.01 -4.27
CA ALA A 37 -4.56 12.07 -2.84
C ALA A 37 -3.25 12.83 -2.52
N GLY A 38 -2.63 13.46 -3.52
CA GLY A 38 -1.38 14.22 -3.38
C GLY A 38 -0.12 13.35 -3.30
N GLY A 39 -0.20 12.09 -3.72
CA GLY A 39 0.91 11.15 -3.69
C GLY A 39 1.46 10.77 -5.07
N THR A 40 2.40 9.83 -5.06
CA THR A 40 3.02 9.28 -6.27
C THR A 40 3.03 7.76 -6.22
N LEU A 41 2.70 7.11 -7.34
CA LEU A 41 2.82 5.66 -7.48
C LEU A 41 4.29 5.27 -7.76
N ASP A 42 4.91 4.57 -6.84
CA ASP A 42 6.32 4.15 -6.88
C ASP A 42 6.47 2.74 -7.48
N GLY A 43 5.58 1.82 -7.11
CA GLY A 43 5.60 0.42 -7.57
C GLY A 43 4.21 -0.13 -7.83
N PHE A 44 4.08 -0.99 -8.84
CA PHE A 44 2.83 -1.66 -9.19
C PHE A 44 3.09 -3.04 -9.78
N TYR A 45 2.69 -4.09 -9.07
CA TYR A 45 3.00 -5.47 -9.44
C TYR A 45 1.79 -6.37 -9.20
N TYR A 46 1.36 -7.06 -10.25
CA TYR A 46 0.52 -8.24 -10.05
C TYR A 46 1.37 -9.35 -9.43
N ALA A 47 0.81 -10.05 -8.46
CA ALA A 47 1.48 -11.12 -7.74
C ALA A 47 0.67 -12.41 -7.85
N PHE A 48 1.38 -13.53 -7.87
CA PHE A 48 0.79 -14.83 -7.59
C PHE A 48 0.95 -15.11 -6.09
N GLY A 49 -0.08 -15.64 -5.45
CA GLY A 49 -0.07 -15.96 -4.02
C GLY A 49 -1.34 -15.49 -3.34
N ASP A 50 -1.22 -15.02 -2.09
CA ASP A 50 -2.35 -14.57 -1.28
C ASP A 50 -2.93 -13.23 -1.75
N ASP A 51 -2.08 -12.38 -2.33
CA ASP A 51 -2.46 -11.09 -2.91
C ASP A 51 -2.36 -11.12 -4.43
N ASP A 52 -3.30 -10.48 -5.10
CA ASP A 52 -3.30 -10.35 -6.56
C ASP A 52 -2.48 -9.15 -7.04
N LEU A 53 -2.40 -8.10 -6.21
CA LEU A 53 -1.79 -6.82 -6.58
C LEU A 53 -1.12 -6.16 -5.37
N LEU A 54 0.14 -5.77 -5.59
CA LEU A 54 0.97 -4.98 -4.70
C LEU A 54 1.18 -3.59 -5.30
N LEU A 55 0.89 -2.56 -4.52
CA LEU A 55 1.08 -1.16 -4.88
C LEU A 55 1.94 -0.47 -3.83
N ILE A 56 2.99 0.22 -4.26
CA ILE A 56 3.85 1.03 -3.39
C ILE A 56 3.64 2.48 -3.79
N ALA A 57 3.30 3.33 -2.82
CA ALA A 57 3.07 4.74 -3.05
C ALA A 57 3.75 5.60 -1.98
N ASP A 58 4.25 6.74 -2.42
CA ASP A 58 4.64 7.83 -1.54
C ASP A 58 3.42 8.72 -1.32
N LEU A 59 3.03 8.91 -0.06
CA LEU A 59 1.87 9.71 0.31
C LEU A 59 2.26 10.83 1.30
N PRO A 60 1.51 11.94 1.34
CA PRO A 60 1.81 13.05 2.25
C PRO A 60 1.84 12.63 3.72
N ASP A 61 0.84 11.85 4.16
CA ASP A 61 0.64 11.43 5.54
C ASP A 61 -0.30 10.21 5.67
N ALA A 62 -0.56 9.80 6.91
CA ALA A 62 -1.44 8.69 7.24
C ALA A 62 -2.93 8.97 6.92
N THR A 63 -3.33 10.24 6.87
CA THR A 63 -4.69 10.64 6.49
C THR A 63 -4.92 10.38 5.00
N ALA A 64 -3.98 10.75 4.14
CA ALA A 64 -4.01 10.44 2.71
C ALA A 64 -4.01 8.92 2.46
N ALA A 65 -3.17 8.17 3.17
CA ALA A 65 -3.14 6.70 3.08
C ALA A 65 -4.46 6.05 3.50
N THR A 66 -5.06 6.55 4.58
CA THR A 66 -6.36 6.07 5.07
C THR A 66 -7.46 6.40 4.08
N ALA A 67 -7.50 7.62 3.54
CA ALA A 67 -8.49 8.03 2.55
C ALA A 67 -8.42 7.15 1.30
N LEU A 68 -7.21 6.89 0.79
CA LEU A 68 -7.01 6.00 -0.36
C LEU A 68 -7.50 4.58 -0.06
N SER A 69 -7.09 4.01 1.07
CA SER A 69 -7.49 2.65 1.49
C SER A 69 -9.01 2.50 1.59
N LEU A 70 -9.68 3.44 2.25
CA LEU A 70 -11.13 3.42 2.42
C LEU A 70 -11.87 3.52 1.09
N ASN A 71 -11.44 4.41 0.19
CA ASN A 71 -12.10 4.58 -1.12
C ASN A 71 -11.92 3.35 -2.02
N ILE A 72 -10.72 2.75 -2.04
CA ILE A 72 -10.47 1.52 -2.79
C ILE A 72 -11.33 0.38 -2.24
N ALA A 73 -11.35 0.20 -0.91
CA ALA A 73 -12.14 -0.86 -0.29
C ALA A 73 -13.65 -0.67 -0.48
N ALA A 74 -14.15 0.57 -0.34
CA ALA A 74 -15.56 0.90 -0.51
C ALA A 74 -16.08 0.67 -1.94
N ALA A 75 -15.22 0.76 -2.96
CA ALA A 75 -15.56 0.41 -4.33
C ALA A 75 -15.90 -1.09 -4.51
N GLY A 76 -15.51 -1.95 -3.54
CA GLY A 76 -15.89 -3.36 -3.46
C GLY A 76 -15.20 -4.28 -4.49
N ALA A 77 -14.33 -3.73 -5.34
CA ALA A 77 -13.57 -4.51 -6.32
C ALA A 77 -12.34 -5.20 -5.71
N LEU A 78 -11.83 -4.69 -4.58
CA LEU A 78 -10.59 -5.13 -3.94
C LEU A 78 -10.76 -5.19 -2.42
N THR A 79 -10.15 -6.18 -1.79
CA THR A 79 -9.77 -6.09 -0.37
C THR A 79 -8.47 -5.30 -0.27
N VAL A 80 -8.25 -4.61 0.85
CA VAL A 80 -7.08 -3.74 1.03
C VAL A 80 -6.45 -3.97 2.40
N SER A 81 -5.14 -4.19 2.41
CA SER A 81 -4.28 -4.14 3.58
C SER A 81 -3.17 -3.13 3.34
N VAL A 82 -2.90 -2.26 4.31
CA VAL A 82 -1.91 -1.19 4.19
C VAL A 82 -0.81 -1.40 5.21
N THR A 83 0.44 -1.35 4.76
CA THR A 83 1.64 -1.41 5.59
C THR A 83 2.46 -0.14 5.41
N VAL A 84 2.81 0.53 6.50
CA VAL A 84 3.78 1.64 6.46
C VAL A 84 5.17 1.04 6.24
N LEU A 85 5.87 1.53 5.23
CA LEU A 85 7.26 1.19 4.99
C LEU A 85 8.16 2.27 5.58
N ILE A 86 9.28 1.84 6.17
CA ILE A 86 10.30 2.74 6.72
C ILE A 86 11.57 2.60 5.91
N ASP A 87 12.27 3.70 5.74
CA ASP A 87 13.57 3.71 5.07
C ASP A 87 14.66 3.13 5.97
N PRO A 88 15.74 2.56 5.40
CA PRO A 88 16.88 2.06 6.15
C PRO A 88 17.44 3.07 7.17
N GLU A 89 17.47 4.35 6.83
CA GLU A 89 17.97 5.43 7.71
C GLU A 89 17.11 5.59 8.97
N THR A 90 15.84 5.20 8.94
CA THR A 90 14.99 5.15 10.14
C THR A 90 15.47 4.07 11.09
N VAL A 91 15.86 2.91 10.56
CA VAL A 91 16.44 1.81 11.34
C VAL A 91 17.79 2.24 11.92
N ASP A 92 18.65 2.89 11.12
CA ASP A 92 19.96 3.39 11.60
C ASP A 92 19.81 4.36 12.78
N LYS A 93 18.87 5.31 12.67
CA LYS A 93 18.54 6.23 13.76
C LYS A 93 18.01 5.49 15.00
N ALA A 94 17.15 4.49 14.81
CA ALA A 94 16.58 3.72 15.91
C ALA A 94 17.65 2.91 16.66
N VAL A 95 18.59 2.28 15.93
CA VAL A 95 19.72 1.53 16.52
C VAL A 95 20.60 2.48 17.35
N ALA A 96 20.84 3.70 16.88
CA ALA A 96 21.65 4.69 17.60
C ALA A 96 20.99 5.22 18.90
N GLN A 97 19.68 5.05 19.09
CA GLN A 97 18.98 5.55 20.29
C GLN A 97 19.31 4.77 21.57
N GLY A 98 19.89 3.56 21.46
CA GLY A 98 20.37 2.81 22.62
C GLY A 98 19.28 2.53 23.66
N VAL A 99 18.22 1.79 23.29
CA VAL A 99 17.14 1.46 24.21
C VAL A 99 17.58 0.37 25.19
N SER A 100 17.56 0.69 26.48
CA SER A 100 17.80 -0.31 27.53
C SER A 100 16.59 -1.25 27.63
N TYR A 101 16.81 -2.52 27.32
CA TYR A 101 15.81 -3.57 27.46
C TYR A 101 16.27 -4.58 28.51
N ARG A 102 15.42 -4.83 29.51
CA ARG A 102 15.62 -5.91 30.49
C ARG A 102 14.78 -7.10 30.07
N LEU A 103 15.42 -8.26 29.93
CA LEU A 103 14.73 -9.50 29.60
C LEU A 103 13.68 -9.85 30.66
N PRO A 104 12.53 -10.44 30.26
CA PRO A 104 11.59 -11.01 31.21
C PRO A 104 12.28 -12.06 32.09
N GLY A 105 12.18 -11.92 33.41
CA GLY A 105 12.77 -12.85 34.39
C GLY A 105 14.20 -12.55 34.86
N ALA A 106 14.85 -11.50 34.33
CA ALA A 106 16.03 -10.91 34.97
C ALA A 106 15.64 -10.05 36.18
#